data_AF-A0A932KT19-F1
#
_entry.id   AF-A0A932KT19-F1
#
_cell.length_a   1.000
_cell.length_b   1.000
_cell.length_c   1.000
_cell.angle_alpha   90.00
_cell.angle_beta   90.00
_cell.angle_gamma   90.00
#
_symmetry.space_group_name_H-M   'P 1'
#
loop_
_entity.id
_entity.type
_entity.pdbx_description
1 polymer ?
#
loop_
_entity_poly.entity_id
_entity_poly.type
_entity_poly.pdbx_seq_one_letter_code
_entity_poly.pdbx_strand_id
1 'polypeptide(L)'
;MKRLISWGEIKNNFKLNNWIFKHLSGLFVFNLSLLMMVLLNTAGYFKPFYYIGINTIFFLTMILGILLLDLRTKSMFTISLFFLVFAAFLKIVKVDVWADRASIYFFEALIFGLILMVFELFLGGRKTKESEKK
;
A
#
# COMPACT_ATOMS: atom_id res chain seq x y z
N MET A 1 -18.68 11.65 -36.66
CA MET A 1 -17.35 11.45 -36.04
C MET A 1 -17.49 10.39 -34.94
N LYS A 2 -17.35 9.09 -35.27
CA LYS A 2 -17.46 7.97 -34.30
C LYS A 2 -16.12 7.86 -33.57
N ARG A 3 -16.08 8.12 -32.26
CA ARG A 3 -14.91 7.79 -31.42
C ARG A 3 -14.68 6.29 -31.50
N LEU A 4 -13.57 5.90 -32.12
CA LEU A 4 -13.00 4.56 -31.99
C LEU A 4 -12.51 4.44 -30.55
N ILE A 5 -13.40 4.02 -29.65
CA ILE A 5 -13.02 3.62 -28.30
C ILE A 5 -12.11 2.41 -28.48
N SER A 6 -10.83 2.60 -28.12
CA SER A 6 -9.81 1.55 -28.19
C SER A 6 -10.26 0.38 -27.32
N TRP A 7 -10.35 -0.81 -27.91
CA TRP A 7 -10.70 -2.06 -27.21
C TRP A 7 -9.83 -2.34 -25.99
N GLY A 8 -8.61 -1.78 -25.94
CA GLY A 8 -7.73 -1.84 -24.78
C GLY A 8 -8.24 -1.06 -23.56
N GLU A 9 -8.88 0.10 -23.77
CA GLU A 9 -9.45 0.91 -22.67
C GLU A 9 -10.67 0.23 -22.05
N ILE A 10 -11.53 -0.38 -22.88
CA ILE A 10 -12.73 -1.10 -22.42
C ILE A 10 -12.33 -2.28 -21.52
N LYS A 11 -11.30 -3.05 -21.93
CA LYS A 11 -10.81 -4.21 -21.18
C LYS A 11 -10.18 -3.81 -19.84
N ASN A 12 -9.42 -2.71 -19.81
CA ASN A 12 -8.83 -2.19 -18.57
C ASN A 12 -9.89 -1.70 -17.59
N ASN A 13 -10.90 -0.98 -18.07
CA ASN A 13 -12.02 -0.51 -17.24
C ASN A 13 -12.81 -1.68 -16.64
N PHE A 14 -13.06 -2.73 -17.42
CA PHE A 14 -13.74 -3.92 -16.92
C PHE A 14 -12.93 -4.63 -15.81
N LYS A 15 -11.61 -4.76 -15.99
CA LYS A 15 -10.72 -5.38 -15.00
C LYS A 15 -10.64 -4.56 -13.71
N LEU A 16 -10.57 -3.24 -13.83
CA LEU A 16 -10.53 -2.33 -12.69
C LEU A 16 -11.83 -2.40 -11.89
N ASN A 17 -12.98 -2.30 -12.57
CA ASN A 17 -14.29 -2.38 -11.93
C ASN A 17 -14.46 -3.72 -11.20
N ASN A 18 -14.08 -4.83 -11.83
CA ASN A 18 -14.18 -6.14 -11.19
C ASN A 18 -13.28 -6.27 -9.96
N TRP A 19 -12.07 -5.66 -9.99
CA TRP A 19 -11.20 -5.61 -8.81
C TRP A 19 -11.81 -4.77 -7.68
N ILE A 20 -12.40 -3.61 -8.01
CA ILE A 20 -13.07 -2.73 -7.05
C ILE A 20 -14.24 -3.46 -6.39
N PHE A 21 -15.12 -4.09 -7.17
CA PHE A 21 -16.26 -4.84 -6.61
C PHE A 21 -15.80 -5.98 -5.69
N LYS A 22 -14.71 -6.67 -6.05
CA LYS A 22 -14.15 -7.75 -5.21
C LYS A 22 -13.59 -7.23 -3.87
N HIS A 23 -13.07 -6.01 -3.83
CA HIS A 23 -12.44 -5.43 -2.63
C HIS A 23 -13.24 -4.28 -2.03
N LEU A 24 -14.51 -4.11 -2.39
CA LEU A 24 -15.32 -2.97 -1.94
C LEU A 24 -15.45 -2.91 -0.42
N SER A 25 -15.68 -4.07 0.21
CA SER A 25 -15.71 -4.20 1.67
C SER A 25 -14.35 -3.93 2.30
N GLY A 26 -13.27 -4.47 1.71
CA GLY A 26 -11.90 -4.22 2.13
C GLY A 26 -11.52 -2.75 2.06
N LEU A 27 -11.90 -2.06 0.98
CA LEU A 27 -11.73 -0.62 0.81
C LEU A 27 -12.50 0.17 1.86
N PHE A 28 -13.75 -0.19 2.14
CA PHE A 28 -14.54 0.48 3.18
C PHE A 28 -13.89 0.33 4.56
N VAL A 29 -13.54 -0.89 4.96
CA VAL A 29 -12.90 -1.17 6.25
C VAL A 29 -11.55 -0.47 6.34
N PHE A 30 -10.73 -0.56 5.28
CA PHE A 30 -9.42 0.08 5.24
C PHE A 30 -9.52 1.60 5.47
N ASN A 31 -10.41 2.28 4.74
CA ASN A 31 -10.58 3.72 4.87
C ASN A 31 -11.16 4.10 6.24
N LEU A 32 -12.13 3.34 6.75
CA LEU A 32 -12.70 3.57 8.08
C LEU A 32 -11.65 3.40 9.19
N SER A 33 -10.85 2.33 9.13
CA SER A 33 -9.77 2.09 10.09
C SER A 33 -8.72 3.19 10.05
N LEU A 34 -8.29 3.61 8.85
CA LEU A 34 -7.30 4.68 8.69
C LEU A 34 -7.83 6.01 9.23
N LEU A 35 -9.07 6.37 8.90
CA LEU A 35 -9.72 7.57 9.39
C LEU A 35 -9.79 7.56 10.93
N MET A 36 -10.19 6.44 11.54
CA MET A 36 -10.25 6.32 13.00
C MET A 36 -8.87 6.43 13.65
N MET A 37 -7.84 5.77 13.09
CA MET A 37 -6.47 5.87 13.61
C MET A 37 -5.94 7.32 13.59
N VAL A 38 -6.17 8.05 12.50
CA VAL A 38 -5.74 9.45 12.37
C VAL A 38 -6.52 10.36 13.32
N LEU A 39 -7.83 10.17 13.47
CA LEU A 39 -8.66 10.95 14.39
C LEU A 39 -8.25 10.71 15.85
N LEU A 40 -8.05 9.46 16.25
CA LEU A 40 -7.62 9.11 17.61
C LEU A 40 -6.23 9.68 17.93
N ASN A 41 -5.32 9.69 16.94
CA ASN A 41 -4.01 10.32 17.07
C ASN A 41 -4.12 11.83 17.24
N THR A 42 -4.94 12.48 16.42
CA THR A 42 -5.13 13.94 16.46
C THR A 42 -5.83 14.37 17.76
N ALA A 43 -6.78 13.58 18.25
CA ALA A 43 -7.48 13.81 19.51
C ALA A 43 -6.63 13.51 20.76
N GLY A 44 -5.40 13.02 20.59
CA GLY A 44 -4.47 12.80 21.68
C GLY A 44 -4.79 11.59 22.58
N TYR A 45 -5.74 10.73 22.18
CA TYR A 45 -6.16 9.55 22.97
C TYR A 45 -5.01 8.56 23.26
N PHE A 46 -3.94 8.62 22.48
CA PHE A 46 -2.77 7.79 22.63
C PHE A 46 -1.78 8.28 23.72
N LYS A 47 -1.98 9.47 24.30
CA LYS A 47 -1.22 9.92 25.48
C LYS A 47 -2.05 9.66 26.76
N PRO A 48 -1.51 9.04 27.82
CA PRO A 48 -0.11 8.66 28.09
C PRO A 48 0.26 7.19 27.84
N PHE A 49 -0.70 6.32 27.54
CA PHE A 49 -0.50 4.86 27.66
C PHE A 49 0.22 4.21 26.46
N TYR A 50 0.10 4.73 25.25
CA TYR A 50 0.74 4.15 24.05
C TYR A 50 0.96 5.23 23.00
N TYR A 51 2.18 5.73 22.83
CA TYR A 51 2.47 6.72 21.79
C TYR A 51 2.42 6.10 20.39
N ILE A 52 1.22 6.03 19.81
CA ILE A 52 1.03 5.69 18.40
C ILE A 52 1.33 6.95 17.60
N GLY A 53 2.56 7.05 17.08
CA GLY A 53 2.98 8.14 16.22
C GLY A 53 2.44 7.99 14.79
N ILE A 54 2.55 9.05 13.99
CA ILE A 54 2.13 9.03 12.58
C ILE A 54 2.84 7.93 11.76
N ASN A 55 4.09 7.62 12.09
CA ASN A 55 4.84 6.54 11.44
C ASN A 55 4.24 5.16 11.77
N THR A 56 3.82 4.95 13.01
CA THR A 56 3.13 3.72 13.41
C THR A 56 1.81 3.55 12.68
N ILE A 57 1.07 4.65 12.47
CA ILE A 57 -0.17 4.62 11.67
C ILE A 57 0.13 4.21 10.23
N PHE A 58 1.17 4.79 9.62
CA PHE A 58 1.58 4.42 8.27
C PHE A 58 2.01 2.96 8.17
N PHE A 59 2.80 2.48 9.13
CA PHE A 59 3.18 1.06 9.25
C PHE A 59 1.96 0.13 9.33
N LEU A 60 1.00 0.42 10.22
CA LEU A 60 -0.24 -0.35 10.35
C LEU A 60 -1.08 -0.30 9.07
N THR A 61 -1.08 0.85 8.39
CA THR A 61 -1.78 1.03 7.11
C THR A 61 -1.21 0.10 6.04
N MET A 62 0.11 -0.09 5.97
CA MET A 62 0.70 -1.05 5.03
C MET A 62 0.28 -2.48 5.33
N ILE A 63 0.26 -2.88 6.60
CA ILE A 63 -0.21 -4.22 7.02
C ILE A 63 -1.68 -4.41 6.61
N LEU A 64 -2.54 -3.44 6.94
CA LEU A 64 -3.95 -3.48 6.57
C LEU A 64 -4.14 -3.52 5.06
N GLY A 65 -3.32 -2.80 4.30
CA GLY A 65 -3.35 -2.81 2.84
C GLY A 65 -3.01 -4.19 2.27
N ILE A 66 -2.03 -4.88 2.83
CA ILE A 66 -1.70 -6.27 2.43
C ILE A 66 -2.90 -7.19 2.68
N LEU A 67 -3.48 -7.13 3.88
CA LEU A 67 -4.53 -8.06 4.30
C LEU A 67 -5.89 -7.79 3.64
N LEU A 68 -6.29 -6.51 3.52
CA LEU A 68 -7.62 -6.11 3.07
C LEU A 68 -7.69 -5.85 1.56
N LEU A 69 -6.58 -5.41 0.95
CA LEU A 69 -6.55 -4.98 -0.46
C LEU A 69 -5.69 -5.88 -1.35
N ASP A 70 -5.14 -6.97 -0.81
CA ASP A 70 -4.24 -7.89 -1.54
C ASP A 70 -3.08 -7.13 -2.21
N LEU A 71 -2.48 -6.19 -1.46
CA LEU A 71 -1.33 -5.43 -1.96
C LEU A 71 -0.16 -6.38 -2.23
N ARG A 72 0.20 -6.48 -3.51
CA ARG A 72 1.29 -7.35 -3.98
C ARG A 72 2.65 -6.68 -3.82
N THR A 73 3.70 -7.50 -3.91
CA THR A 73 5.10 -7.04 -3.93
C THR A 73 5.34 -5.84 -4.85
N LYS A 74 4.77 -5.85 -6.07
CA LYS A 74 4.92 -4.75 -7.04
C LYS A 74 4.39 -3.41 -6.51
N SER A 75 3.27 -3.44 -5.80
CA SER A 75 2.66 -2.22 -5.24
C SER A 75 3.55 -1.63 -4.14
N MET A 76 4.11 -2.47 -3.26
CA MET A 76 5.00 -2.01 -2.18
C MET A 76 6.30 -1.38 -2.72
N PHE A 77 6.90 -1.97 -3.75
CA PHE A 77 8.06 -1.34 -4.40
C PHE A 77 7.71 -0.03 -5.10
N THR A 78 6.51 0.06 -5.70
CA THR A 78 6.04 1.32 -6.32
C THR A 78 5.84 2.41 -5.26
N ILE A 79 5.24 2.07 -4.12
CA ILE A 79 5.04 2.98 -2.99
C ILE A 79 6.41 3.42 -2.42
N SER A 80 7.33 2.49 -2.24
CA SER A 80 8.69 2.78 -1.78
C SER A 80 9.39 3.76 -2.73
N LEU A 81 9.39 3.48 -4.04
CA LEU A 81 9.99 4.36 -5.04
C LEU A 81 9.36 5.76 -5.03
N PHE A 82 8.04 5.85 -4.90
CA PHE A 82 7.34 7.12 -4.75
C PHE A 82 7.85 7.91 -3.55
N PHE A 83 7.96 7.27 -2.37
CA PHE A 83 8.47 7.94 -1.18
C PHE A 83 9.95 8.33 -1.27
N LEU A 84 10.77 7.56 -1.98
CA LEU A 84 12.16 7.94 -2.24
C LEU A 84 12.25 9.22 -3.06
N VAL A 85 11.54 9.27 -4.18
CA VAL A 85 11.48 10.45 -5.06
C VAL A 85 10.88 11.64 -4.31
N PHE A 86 9.83 11.39 -3.53
CA PHE A 86 9.18 12.42 -2.72
C PHE A 86 10.08 12.97 -1.61
N ALA A 87 10.83 12.11 -0.91
CA ALA A 87 11.81 12.53 0.09
C ALA A 87 12.92 13.38 -0.53
N ALA A 88 13.45 12.96 -1.69
CA ALA A 88 14.45 13.72 -2.43
C ALA A 88 13.91 15.10 -2.84
N PHE A 89 12.69 15.15 -3.36
CA PHE A 89 12.00 16.40 -3.70
C PHE A 89 11.85 17.31 -2.48
N LEU A 90 11.33 16.79 -1.36
CA LEU A 90 11.16 17.55 -0.11
C LEU A 90 12.47 18.09 0.45
N LYS A 91 13.56 17.33 0.29
CA LYS A 91 14.90 17.78 0.69
C LYS A 91 15.37 18.95 -0.15
N ILE A 92 15.10 18.93 -1.47
CA ILE A 92 15.44 20.04 -2.38
C ILE A 92 14.66 21.31 -2.02
N VAL A 93 13.37 21.19 -1.69
CA VAL A 93 12.53 22.33 -1.27
C VAL A 93 12.69 22.72 0.20
N LYS A 94 13.66 22.14 0.92
CA LYS A 94 13.99 22.43 2.33
C LYS A 94 12.83 22.20 3.32
N VAL A 95 11.99 21.20 3.06
CA VAL A 95 10.95 20.75 3.99
C VAL A 95 11.46 19.55 4.77
N ASP A 96 12.43 19.79 5.65
CA ASP A 96 13.22 18.73 6.31
C ASP A 96 12.38 17.75 7.12
N VAL A 97 11.43 18.25 7.92
CA VAL A 97 10.59 17.40 8.78
C VAL A 97 9.78 16.37 7.98
N TRP A 98 9.29 16.76 6.79
CA TRP A 98 8.55 15.84 5.93
C TRP A 98 9.47 14.97 5.09
N ALA A 99 10.66 15.47 4.71
CA ALA A 99 11.67 14.67 4.02
C ALA A 99 12.13 13.49 4.90
N ASP A 100 12.38 13.75 6.19
CA ASP A 100 12.76 12.72 7.16
C ASP A 100 11.65 11.67 7.31
N ARG A 101 10.38 12.09 7.46
CA ARG A 101 9.24 11.16 7.50
C ARG A 101 9.09 10.35 6.21
N ALA A 102 9.19 11.00 5.05
CA ALA A 102 9.12 10.32 3.76
C ALA A 102 10.23 9.28 3.60
N SER A 103 11.44 9.55 4.10
CA SER A 103 12.53 8.57 4.10
C SER A 103 12.22 7.35 4.97
N ILE A 104 11.58 7.55 6.13
CA ILE A 104 11.11 6.44 6.98
C ILE A 104 10.06 5.61 6.23
N TYR A 105 9.08 6.26 5.59
CA TYR A 105 8.05 5.57 4.80
C TYR A 105 8.62 4.80 3.61
N PHE A 106 9.65 5.34 2.96
CA PHE A 106 10.43 4.62 1.95
C PHE A 106 11.00 3.32 2.51
N PHE A 107 11.70 3.38 3.65
CA PHE A 107 12.30 2.20 4.29
C PHE A 107 11.26 1.17 4.71
N GLU A 108 10.18 1.61 5.35
CA GLU A 108 9.11 0.70 5.79
C GLU A 108 8.47 -0.01 4.59
N ALA A 109 8.12 0.73 3.52
CA ALA A 109 7.56 0.14 2.31
C ALA A 109 8.53 -0.81 1.60
N LEU A 110 9.83 -0.48 1.60
CA LEU A 110 10.88 -1.35 1.04
C LEU A 110 10.96 -2.67 1.81
N ILE A 111 10.98 -2.61 3.15
CA ILE A 111 11.06 -3.79 4.01
C ILE A 111 9.83 -4.68 3.80
N PHE A 112 8.62 -4.12 3.78
CA PHE A 112 7.41 -4.89 3.47
C PHE A 112 7.45 -5.50 2.07
N GLY A 113 7.93 -4.75 1.07
CA GLY A 113 8.13 -5.26 -0.29
C GLY A 113 9.07 -6.46 -0.33
N LEU A 114 10.19 -6.41 0.40
CA LEU A 114 11.13 -7.52 0.53
C LEU A 114 10.52 -8.73 1.24
N ILE A 115 9.82 -8.51 2.36
CA ILE A 115 9.14 -9.59 3.11
C ILE A 115 8.10 -10.28 2.21
N LEU A 116 7.27 -9.51 1.51
CA LEU A 116 6.28 -10.05 0.59
C LEU A 116 6.94 -10.80 -0.57
N MET A 117 8.04 -10.28 -1.13
CA MET A 117 8.76 -10.95 -2.20
C MET A 117 9.26 -12.32 -1.77
N VAL A 118 9.84 -12.41 -0.58
CA VAL A 118 10.31 -13.66 0.00
C VAL A 118 9.14 -14.63 0.21
N PHE A 119 8.04 -14.14 0.78
CA PHE A 119 6.84 -14.95 1.02
C PHE A 119 6.20 -15.46 -0.27
N GLU A 120 6.06 -14.59 -1.29
CA GLU A 120 5.57 -14.93 -2.62
C GLU A 120 6.48 -15.95 -3.32
N LEU A 121 7.81 -15.87 -3.13
CA LEU A 121 8.76 -16.83 -3.73
C LEU A 121 8.63 -18.22 -3.09
N PHE A 122 8.55 -18.29 -1.75
CA PHE A 122 8.41 -19.56 -1.03
C PHE A 122 7.04 -20.22 -1.21
N LEU A 123 5.95 -19.44 -1.25
CA LEU A 123 4.61 -19.99 -1.47
C LEU A 123 4.26 -20.17 -2.94
N GLY A 124 4.76 -19.29 -3.82
CA GLY A 124 4.59 -19.38 -5.26
C GLY A 124 5.25 -20.64 -5.84
N GLY A 125 6.42 -21.02 -5.32
CA GLY A 125 7.10 -22.27 -5.67
C GLY A 125 6.29 -23.54 -5.36
N ARG A 126 5.28 -23.49 -4.48
CA ARG A 126 4.42 -24.64 -4.17
C ARG A 126 3.29 -24.82 -5.18
N LYS A 127 2.70 -23.74 -5.69
CA LYS A 127 1.55 -23.82 -6.62
C LYS A 127 1.92 -24.40 -7.98
N THR A 128 3.13 -24.16 -8.48
CA THR A 128 3.58 -24.67 -9.79
C THR A 128 3.82 -26.19 -9.77
N LYS A 129 4.27 -26.74 -8.64
CA LYS A 129 4.53 -28.19 -8.51
C LYS A 129 3.26 -29.04 -8.37
N GLU A 130 2.14 -28.43 -7.97
CA GLU A 130 0.87 -29.13 -7.78
C GLU A 130 0.06 -29.21 -9.09
N SER A 131 0.25 -28.28 -10.02
CA SER A 131 -0.33 -28.33 -11.37
C SER A 131 0.41 -29.27 -12.33
N GLU A 132 1.66 -29.63 -12.04
CA GLU A 132 2.43 -30.62 -12.81
C GLU A 132 2.14 -32.07 -12.38
N LYS A 133 1.42 -32.27 -11.27
CA LYS A 133 1.05 -33.59 -10.73
C LYS A 133 -0.38 -34.03 -11.06
N LYS A 134 -1.16 -33.22 -11.77
CA LYS A 134 -2.50 -33.55 -12.26
C LYS A 134 -2.47 -33.70 -13.77
#